data_AF-A0A350LV08-F1
#
_entry.id   AF-A0A350LV08-F1
#
_cell.length_a   1.000
_cell.length_b   1.000
_cell.length_c   1.000
_cell.angle_alpha   90.00
_cell.angle_beta   90.00
_cell.angle_gamma   90.00
#
_symmetry.space_group_name_H-M   'P 1'
#
loop_
_entity.id
_entity.type
_entity.pdbx_description
1 polymer ?
#
loop_
_entity_poly.entity_id
_entity_poly.type
_entity_poly.pdbx_seq_one_letter_code
_entity_poly.pdbx_strand_id
1 'polypeptide(L)'
;GKVRGVYSVGDAEGEVLEAEVLDTSSIAGVALRDVDFPEGVLVGGVRKAKGIVKPTGSMRLEAGDVVVIFALAADVAAVERLLQVSVDYF
;
A
#
# COMPACT_ATOMS: atom_id res chain seq x y z
N GLY A 1 2.33 -6.36 5.80
CA GLY A 1 3.00 -5.96 4.54
C GLY A 1 4.51 -5.76 4.73
N LYS A 2 5.24 -5.70 3.61
CA LYS A 2 6.69 -5.43 3.59
C LYS A 2 6.99 -4.35 2.53
N VAL A 3 7.65 -3.26 2.94
CA VAL A 3 8.13 -2.22 2.03
C VAL A 3 9.32 -2.75 1.23
N ARG A 4 9.28 -2.58 -0.10
CA ARG A 4 10.30 -3.02 -1.06
C ARG A 4 11.22 -1.88 -1.51
N GLY A 5 10.74 -0.64 -1.52
CA GLY A 5 11.52 0.53 -1.91
C GLY A 5 10.78 1.82 -1.61
N VAL A 6 11.55 2.88 -1.39
CA VAL A 6 11.08 4.24 -1.12
C VAL A 6 11.81 5.20 -2.06
N TYR A 7 11.08 6.07 -2.74
CA TYR A 7 11.63 7.06 -3.68
C TYR A 7 11.05 8.44 -3.38
N SER A 8 11.90 9.44 -3.14
CA SER A 8 11.45 10.81 -2.88
C SER A 8 11.09 11.55 -4.17
N VAL A 9 10.07 12.40 -4.11
CA VAL A 9 9.57 13.23 -5.23
C VAL A 9 9.39 14.67 -4.74
N GLY A 10 9.83 15.65 -5.54
CA GLY A 10 9.63 17.08 -5.28
C GLY A 10 10.26 17.56 -3.98
N ASP A 11 11.59 17.66 -3.92
CA ASP A 11 12.36 18.08 -2.73
C ASP A 11 11.95 17.39 -1.42
N ALA A 12 11.59 16.09 -1.52
CA ALA A 12 11.10 15.25 -0.43
C ALA A 12 9.73 15.63 0.17
N GLU A 13 8.91 16.39 -0.56
CA GLU A 13 7.52 16.68 -0.16
C GLU A 13 6.61 15.45 -0.27
N GLY A 14 6.95 14.48 -1.13
CA GLY A 14 6.25 13.21 -1.26
C GLY A 14 7.18 12.02 -1.51
N GLU A 15 6.68 10.83 -1.21
CA GLU A 15 7.37 9.56 -1.34
C GLU A 15 6.53 8.56 -2.14
N VAL A 16 7.20 7.74 -2.96
CA VAL A 16 6.61 6.55 -3.59
C VAL A 16 7.10 5.32 -2.85
N LEU A 17 6.15 4.55 -2.34
CA LEU A 17 6.37 3.27 -1.66
C LEU A 17 5.90 2.12 -2.56
N GLU A 18 6.75 1.11 -2.72
CA GLU A 18 6.32 -0.21 -3.19
C GLU A 18 6.14 -1.14 -2.01
N ALA A 19 4.94 -1.69 -1.84
CA ALA A 19 4.64 -2.56 -0.70
C ALA A 19 3.99 -3.86 -1.14
N GLU A 20 4.48 -4.97 -0.58
CA GLU A 20 3.88 -6.28 -0.76
C GLU A 20 2.80 -6.52 0.31
N VAL A 21 1.61 -6.89 -0.14
CA VAL A 21 0.50 -7.31 0.71
C VAL A 21 0.82 -8.70 1.24
N LEU A 22 0.93 -8.82 2.55
CA LEU A 22 1.10 -10.11 3.22
C LEU A 22 -0.26 -10.61 3.69
N ASP A 23 -0.39 -11.92 3.85
CA ASP A 23 -1.66 -12.56 4.24
C ASP A 23 -2.20 -12.05 5.60
N THR A 24 -1.28 -11.68 6.49
CA THR A 24 -1.54 -11.11 7.83
C THR A 24 -1.59 -9.58 7.83
N SER A 25 -1.66 -8.94 6.66
CA SER A 25 -1.81 -7.49 6.56
C SER A 25 -3.28 -7.11 6.73
N SER A 26 -3.56 -6.01 7.43
CA SER A 26 -4.92 -5.48 7.62
C SER A 26 -5.66 -5.16 6.31
N ILE A 27 -4.93 -4.98 5.21
CA ILE A 27 -5.47 -4.67 3.87
C ILE A 27 -5.67 -5.90 2.99
N ALA A 28 -5.28 -7.11 3.44
CA ALA A 28 -5.47 -8.34 2.67
C ALA A 28 -6.96 -8.72 2.60
N GLY A 29 -7.44 -9.06 1.42
CA GLY A 29 -8.85 -9.36 1.13
C GLY A 29 -9.77 -8.14 1.10
N VAL A 30 -9.30 -6.94 1.44
CA VAL A 30 -10.10 -5.70 1.52
C VAL A 30 -10.21 -5.06 0.14
N ALA A 31 -11.38 -4.50 -0.19
CA ALA A 31 -11.54 -3.72 -1.41
C ALA A 31 -10.83 -2.37 -1.25
N LEU A 32 -10.18 -1.88 -2.31
CA LEU A 32 -9.33 -0.70 -2.25
C LEU A 32 -10.04 0.55 -1.69
N ARG A 33 -11.35 0.69 -1.96
CA ARG A 33 -12.16 1.80 -1.44
C ARG A 33 -12.44 1.73 0.07
N ASP A 34 -12.34 0.53 0.65
CA ASP A 34 -12.67 0.25 2.04
C ASP A 34 -11.40 0.29 2.93
N VAL A 35 -10.23 0.54 2.33
CA VAL A 35 -8.99 0.78 3.08
C VAL A 35 -8.95 2.24 3.51
N ASP A 36 -8.79 2.47 4.81
CA ASP A 36 -8.65 3.81 5.40
C ASP A 36 -7.26 4.42 5.11
N PHE A 37 -7.04 4.79 3.85
CA PHE A 37 -5.85 5.54 3.47
C PHE A 37 -5.90 6.97 4.05
N PRO A 38 -4.76 7.50 4.54
CA PRO A 38 -4.64 8.92 4.89
C PRO A 38 -4.94 9.83 3.68
N GLU A 39 -5.34 11.07 3.93
CA GLU A 39 -5.77 12.01 2.88
C GLU A 39 -4.66 12.32 1.85
N GLY A 40 -3.40 12.41 2.29
CA GLY A 40 -2.25 12.66 1.42
C GLY A 40 -1.75 11.42 0.66
N VAL A 41 -2.57 10.37 0.55
CA VAL A 41 -2.15 9.07 -0.01
C VAL A 41 -2.93 8.73 -1.27
N LEU A 42 -2.21 8.25 -2.28
CA LEU A 42 -2.76 7.82 -3.56
C LEU A 42 -2.18 6.47 -3.96
N VAL A 43 -3.05 5.54 -4.34
CA VAL A 43 -2.61 4.27 -4.96
C VAL A 43 -2.44 4.47 -6.46
N GLY A 44 -1.19 4.38 -6.93
CA GLY A 44 -0.84 4.60 -8.34
C GLY A 44 -1.00 3.35 -9.21
N GLY A 45 -0.80 2.16 -8.64
CA GLY A 45 -0.84 0.91 -9.39
C GLY A 45 -0.82 -0.32 -8.49
N VAL A 46 -1.37 -1.43 -8.99
CA VAL A 46 -1.27 -2.74 -8.32
C VAL A 46 -0.69 -3.75 -9.29
N ARG A 47 0.45 -4.35 -8.93
CA ARG A 47 1.03 -5.50 -9.63
C ARG A 47 0.44 -6.77 -9.03
N LYS A 48 -0.46 -7.37 -9.80
CA LYS A 48 -1.00 -8.72 -9.57
C LYS A 48 -0.05 -9.77 -10.18
N ALA A 49 -0.30 -11.05 -9.90
CA ALA A 49 0.43 -12.16 -10.54
C ALA A 49 0.43 -12.12 -12.08
N LYS A 50 -0.63 -11.57 -12.70
CA LYS A 50 -0.80 -11.47 -14.16
C LYS A 50 -0.24 -10.18 -14.78
N GLY A 51 0.32 -9.28 -13.97
CA GLY A 51 0.86 -8.00 -14.44
C GLY A 51 0.31 -6.79 -13.67
N ILE A 52 0.62 -5.60 -14.17
CA ILE A 52 0.22 -4.33 -13.57
C ILE A 52 -1.19 -3.98 -14.03
N VAL A 53 -2.06 -3.64 -13.09
CA VAL A 53 -3.43 -3.20 -13.32
C VAL A 53 -3.67 -1.83 -12.69
N LYS A 54 -4.49 -1.02 -13.39
CA LYS A 54 -4.96 0.25 -12.87
C LYS A 54 -5.87 0.02 -11.66
N PRO A 55 -5.64 0.70 -10.52
CA PRO A 55 -6.46 0.53 -9.33
C PRO A 55 -7.90 0.97 -9.58
N THR A 56 -8.86 0.23 -9.02
CA THR A 56 -10.27 0.61 -9.00
C THR A 56 -10.83 0.38 -7.59
N GLY A 57 -11.83 1.15 -7.19
CA GLY A 57 -12.37 1.03 -5.83
C GLY A 57 -12.97 -0.35 -5.50
N SER A 58 -13.38 -1.14 -6.50
CA SER A 58 -13.88 -2.52 -6.30
C SER A 58 -12.78 -3.58 -6.32
N MET A 59 -11.54 -3.21 -6.63
CA MET A 59 -10.41 -4.15 -6.64
C MET A 59 -10.12 -4.61 -5.22
N ARG A 60 -10.13 -5.92 -4.98
CA ARG A 60 -9.62 -6.50 -3.73
C ARG A 60 -8.12 -6.65 -3.79
N LEU A 61 -7.44 -6.28 -2.71
CA LEU A 61 -6.01 -6.53 -2.53
C LEU A 61 -5.84 -7.95 -1.98
N GLU A 62 -4.96 -8.73 -2.59
CA GLU A 62 -4.74 -10.13 -2.23
C GLU A 62 -3.30 -10.31 -1.75
N ALA A 63 -3.05 -11.34 -0.95
CA ALA A 63 -1.69 -11.68 -0.52
C ALA A 63 -0.77 -11.92 -1.75
N GLY A 64 0.43 -11.36 -1.70
CA GLY A 64 1.42 -11.39 -2.77
C GLY A 64 1.28 -10.27 -3.82
N ASP A 65 0.20 -9.48 -3.77
CA ASP A 65 0.11 -8.28 -4.59
C ASP A 65 1.16 -7.26 -4.17
N VAL A 66 1.65 -6.49 -5.15
CA VAL A 66 2.51 -5.33 -4.86
C VAL A 66 1.77 -4.06 -5.23
N VAL A 67 1.57 -3.19 -4.25
CA VAL A 67 0.89 -1.91 -4.39
C VAL A 67 1.92 -0.80 -4.47
N VAL A 68 1.76 0.09 -5.44
CA VAL A 68 2.54 1.33 -5.56
C VAL A 68 1.72 2.45 -4.97
N ILE A 69 2.25 3.10 -3.94
CA ILE A 69 1.58 4.14 -3.16
C ILE A 69 2.41 5.41 -3.25
N PHE A 70 1.79 6.52 -3.60
CA PHE A 70 2.34 7.84 -3.35
C PHE A 70 1.78 8.36 -2.03
N ALA A 71 2.63 8.92 -1.18
CA ALA A 71 2.24 9.53 0.08
C ALA A 71 2.98 10.86 0.24
N LEU A 72 2.34 11.86 0.82
CA LEU A 72 3.06 13.02 1.34
C LEU A 72 3.98 12.59 2.49
N ALA A 73 5.11 13.28 2.68
CA ALA A 73 6.11 12.91 3.68
C ALA A 73 5.53 12.77 5.10
N ALA A 74 4.53 13.58 5.45
CA ALA A 74 3.85 13.53 6.74
C ALA A 74 3.02 12.24 6.96
N ASP A 75 2.58 11.60 5.88
CA ASP A 75 1.67 10.45 5.90
C ASP A 75 2.37 9.10 5.75
N VAL A 76 3.67 9.09 5.41
CA VAL A 76 4.47 7.87 5.21
C VAL A 76 4.36 6.92 6.40
N ALA A 77 4.50 7.43 7.62
CA ALA A 77 4.43 6.61 8.83
C ALA A 77 3.04 5.97 9.04
N ALA A 78 1.96 6.62 8.61
CA ALA A 78 0.62 6.05 8.68
C ALA A 78 0.43 4.95 7.62
N VAL A 79 0.95 5.16 6.41
CA VAL A 79 0.97 4.15 5.33
C VAL A 79 1.76 2.92 5.77
N GLU A 80 2.93 3.10 6.38
CA GLU A 80 3.72 1.98 6.89
C GLU A 80 2.96 1.15 7.94
N ARG A 81 2.18 1.79 8.83
CA ARG A 81 1.36 1.06 9.83
C ARG A 81 0.23 0.24 9.19
N LEU A 82 -0.43 0.77 8.16
CA LEU A 82 -1.42 -0.01 7.39
C LEU A 82 -0.78 -1.24 6.73
N LEU A 83 0.47 -1.07 6.31
CA LEU A 83 1.29 -2.12 5.72
C LEU A 83 2.03 -2.94 6.77
N GLN A 84 1.94 -2.68 8.08
CA GLN A 84 2.59 -3.54 9.06
C GLN A 84 1.82 -4.86 9.19
N VAL A 85 2.55 -5.90 9.55
CA VAL A 85 1.96 -7.19 9.89
C VAL A 85 1.48 -7.09 11.33
N SER A 86 0.19 -7.34 11.57
CA SER A 86 -0.24 -7.71 12.92
C SER A 86 0.38 -9.07 13.20
N VAL A 87 1.33 -9.12 14.14
CA VAL A 87 1.71 -10.40 14.74
C VAL A 87 0.49 -10.80 15.57
N ASP A 88 -0.39 -11.62 15.00
CA ASP A 88 -1.35 -12.34 15.81
C ASP A 88 -0.53 -13.23 16.75
N TYR A 89 -0.48 -12.80 18.01
CA TYR A 89 0.12 -13.55 19.11
C TYR A 89 -0.61 -14.88 19.23
N PHE A 90 0.13 -15.98 19.15
CA PHE A 90 -0.31 -17.27 19.66
C PHE A 90 -0.51 -17.20 21.18
#